data_AF-A0A821RM10-F1
#
_entry.id   AF-A0A821RM10-F1
#
_cell.length_a   1.000
_cell.length_b   1.000
_cell.length_c   1.000
_cell.angle_alpha   90.00
_cell.angle_beta   90.00
_cell.angle_gamma   90.00
#
_symmetry.space_group_name_H-M   'P 1'
#
loop_
_entity.id
_entity.type
_entity.pdbx_description
1 polymer ?
#
loop_
_entity_poly.entity_id
_entity_poly.type
_entity_poly.pdbx_seq_one_letter_code
_entity_poly.pdbx_strand_id
1 'polypeptide(L)'
;MNQDVLEYIFNLIGNDPDYNLRRIIVQHLCRHPPFRQNQTCCLNNPITLHRLWSLMKNFAYDNHIRNDLVELYQIMFGLSRPNCLPPANEMNDSIVKDELDDVSDTIVDIDPERLSYFRLARYADDTKAAANKLASTIK
;
A
#
# COMPACT_ATOMS: atom_id res chain seq x y z
N MET A 1 -10.14 -16.59 -2.24
CA MET A 1 -9.90 -16.05 -3.60
C MET A 1 -8.55 -16.55 -4.06
N ASN A 2 -8.43 -17.00 -5.32
CA ASN A 2 -7.19 -17.53 -5.87
C ASN A 2 -6.35 -16.38 -6.48
N GLN A 3 -5.03 -16.58 -6.62
CA GLN A 3 -4.11 -15.58 -7.18
C GLN A 3 -4.51 -15.18 -8.61
N ASP A 4 -4.85 -16.16 -9.45
CA ASP A 4 -5.22 -15.91 -10.85
C ASP A 4 -6.48 -15.04 -10.98
N VAL A 5 -7.42 -15.20 -10.05
CA VAL A 5 -8.66 -14.43 -10.03
C VAL A 5 -8.37 -12.98 -9.63
N LEU A 6 -7.50 -12.77 -8.64
CA LEU A 6 -7.11 -11.42 -8.22
C LEU A 6 -6.35 -10.70 -9.34
N GLU A 7 -5.44 -11.40 -10.01
CA GLU A 7 -4.70 -10.87 -11.16
C GLU A 7 -5.64 -10.52 -12.31
N TYR A 8 -6.64 -11.36 -12.60
CA TYR A 8 -7.68 -11.06 -13.58
C TYR A 8 -8.47 -9.79 -13.21
N ILE A 9 -8.85 -9.64 -11.94
CA ILE A 9 -9.56 -8.45 -11.45
C ILE A 9 -8.68 -7.19 -11.59
N PHE A 10 -7.39 -7.27 -11.28
CA PHE A 10 -6.45 -6.16 -11.47
C PHE A 10 -6.29 -5.78 -12.94
N ASN A 11 -6.22 -6.76 -13.84
CA ASN A 11 -6.21 -6.50 -15.28
C ASN A 11 -7.52 -5.85 -15.76
N LEU A 12 -8.66 -6.24 -15.19
CA LEU A 12 -9.95 -5.62 -15.49
C LEU A 12 -9.96 -4.15 -15.02
N ILE A 13 -9.52 -3.87 -13.79
CA ILE A 13 -9.43 -2.49 -13.28
C ILE A 13 -8.50 -1.64 -14.17
N GLY A 14 -7.38 -2.18 -14.62
CA GLY A 14 -6.41 -1.45 -15.44
C GLY A 14 -6.85 -1.18 -16.89
N ASN A 15 -7.58 -2.13 -17.51
CA ASN A 15 -7.87 -2.09 -18.95
C ASN A 15 -9.32 -1.74 -19.31
N ASP A 16 -10.25 -1.79 -18.36
CA ASP A 16 -11.66 -1.54 -18.67
C ASP A 16 -11.88 -0.07 -19.08
N PRO A 17 -12.61 0.20 -20.19
CA PRO A 17 -12.87 1.56 -20.64
C PRO A 17 -13.85 2.31 -19.72
N ASP A 18 -14.77 1.62 -19.04
CA ASP A 18 -15.76 2.24 -18.16
C ASP A 18 -15.16 2.55 -16.78
N TYR A 19 -15.07 3.84 -16.49
CA TYR A 19 -14.64 4.35 -15.19
C TYR A 19 -15.52 3.82 -14.03
N ASN A 20 -16.84 3.78 -14.21
CA ASN A 20 -17.75 3.40 -13.13
C ASN A 20 -17.59 1.94 -12.76
N LEU A 21 -17.43 1.08 -13.77
CA LEU A 21 -17.20 -0.34 -13.56
C LEU A 21 -15.90 -0.58 -12.78
N ARG A 22 -14.80 0.06 -13.19
CA ARG A 22 -13.52 0.02 -12.47
C ARG A 22 -13.69 0.39 -11.01
N ARG A 23 -14.36 1.52 -10.75
CA ARG A 23 -14.57 2.01 -9.40
C ARG A 23 -15.45 1.09 -8.55
N ILE A 24 -16.54 0.56 -9.11
CA ILE A 24 -17.43 -0.39 -8.42
C ILE A 24 -16.65 -1.65 -8.02
N ILE A 25 -15.78 -2.15 -8.89
CA ILE A 25 -14.93 -3.31 -8.60
C ILE A 25 -13.99 -3.01 -7.42
N VAL A 26 -13.27 -1.88 -7.44
CA VAL A 26 -12.36 -1.51 -6.35
C VAL A 26 -13.14 -1.33 -5.03
N GLN A 27 -14.27 -0.65 -5.05
CA GLN A 27 -15.12 -0.50 -3.86
C GLN A 27 -15.67 -1.82 -3.34
N HIS A 28 -15.97 -2.77 -4.23
CA HIS A 28 -16.38 -4.10 -3.84
C HIS A 28 -15.23 -4.85 -3.14
N LEU A 29 -14.00 -4.72 -3.65
CA LEU A 29 -12.80 -5.24 -3.00
C LEU A 29 -12.54 -4.59 -1.63
N CYS A 30 -12.76 -3.28 -1.48
CA CYS A 30 -12.63 -2.63 -0.16
C CYS A 30 -13.63 -3.20 0.86
N ARG A 31 -14.88 -3.45 0.45
CA ARG A 31 -15.91 -4.05 1.32
C ARG A 31 -15.64 -5.52 1.63
N HIS A 32 -15.10 -6.26 0.66
CA HIS A 32 -14.79 -7.68 0.77
C HIS A 32 -13.32 -7.95 0.40
N PRO A 33 -12.39 -7.55 1.29
CA PRO A 33 -10.98 -7.61 0.98
C PRO A 33 -10.50 -9.06 0.81
N PRO A 34 -9.54 -9.32 -0.11
CA PRO A 34 -8.97 -10.65 -0.30
C PRO A 34 -8.38 -11.26 0.98
N PHE A 35 -7.73 -10.40 1.75
CA PHE A 35 -7.16 -10.65 3.06
C PHE A 35 -7.05 -9.32 3.80
N ARG A 36 -6.87 -9.38 5.11
CA ARG A 36 -6.62 -8.23 5.97
C ARG A 36 -5.19 -8.24 6.49
N GLN A 37 -4.74 -7.07 6.95
CA GLN A 37 -3.45 -6.92 7.63
C GLN A 37 -3.27 -8.01 8.70
N ASN A 38 -2.06 -8.58 8.77
CA ASN A 38 -1.66 -9.64 9.70
C ASN A 38 -2.32 -11.01 9.48
N GLN A 39 -3.10 -11.21 8.42
CA GLN A 39 -3.53 -12.54 8.02
C GLN A 39 -2.46 -13.25 7.20
N THR A 40 -2.17 -14.50 7.55
CA THR A 40 -1.32 -15.38 6.77
C THR A 40 -2.12 -15.89 5.57
N CYS A 41 -2.01 -15.18 4.44
CA CYS A 41 -2.68 -15.52 3.19
C CYS A 41 -1.65 -15.73 2.07
N CYS A 42 -1.89 -16.68 1.17
CA CYS A 42 -1.05 -16.89 -0.02
C CYS A 42 -1.04 -15.68 -0.97
N LEU A 43 -2.06 -14.83 -0.87
CA LEU A 43 -2.19 -13.57 -1.62
C LEU A 43 -1.33 -12.44 -1.04
N ASN A 44 -0.83 -12.59 0.20
CA ASN A 44 0.09 -11.63 0.81
C ASN A 44 1.52 -11.88 0.27
N ASN A 45 1.72 -11.54 -0.99
CA ASN A 45 2.97 -11.74 -1.71
C ASN A 45 3.44 -10.42 -2.35
N PRO A 46 4.75 -10.25 -2.59
CA PRO A 46 5.27 -9.01 -3.18
C PRO A 46 4.71 -8.74 -4.58
N ILE A 47 4.40 -9.78 -5.36
CA ILE A 47 3.87 -9.63 -6.73
C ILE A 47 2.53 -8.88 -6.71
N THR A 48 1.62 -9.27 -5.83
CA THR A 48 0.29 -8.64 -5.65
C THR A 48 0.43 -7.20 -5.19
N LEU A 49 1.38 -6.96 -4.27
CA LEU A 49 1.72 -5.63 -3.79
C LEU A 49 2.21 -4.72 -4.93
N HIS A 50 3.20 -5.16 -5.73
CA HIS A 50 3.70 -4.42 -6.87
C HIS A 50 2.63 -4.17 -7.93
N ARG A 51 1.73 -5.13 -8.17
CA ARG A 51 0.59 -4.95 -9.08
C ARG A 51 -0.35 -3.86 -8.61
N LEU A 52 -0.71 -3.87 -7.33
CA LEU A 52 -1.57 -2.84 -6.74
C LEU A 52 -0.93 -1.45 -6.83
N TRP A 53 0.38 -1.35 -6.54
CA TRP A 53 1.12 -0.10 -6.69
C TRP A 53 1.18 0.38 -8.14
N SER A 54 1.39 -0.52 -9.09
CA SER A 54 1.37 -0.19 -10.52
C SER A 54 0.01 0.38 -10.93
N LEU A 55 -1.11 -0.19 -10.43
CA LEU A 55 -2.44 0.37 -10.66
C LEU A 55 -2.57 1.78 -10.05
N MET A 56 -2.14 1.97 -8.80
CA MET A 56 -2.17 3.27 -8.15
C MET A 56 -1.40 4.34 -8.95
N LYS A 57 -0.23 3.99 -9.50
CA LYS A 57 0.56 4.86 -10.39
C LYS A 57 -0.15 5.14 -11.71
N ASN A 58 -0.74 4.13 -12.33
CA ASN A 58 -1.46 4.30 -13.60
C ASN A 58 -2.70 5.20 -13.45
N PHE A 59 -3.34 5.20 -12.29
CA PHE A 59 -4.48 6.07 -11.97
C PHE A 59 -4.06 7.38 -11.28
N ALA A 60 -2.81 7.82 -11.41
CA ALA A 60 -2.32 9.04 -10.76
C ALA A 60 -3.15 10.30 -11.09
N TYR A 61 -3.69 10.41 -12.31
CA TYR A 61 -4.53 11.52 -12.76
C TYR A 61 -6.00 11.41 -12.31
N ASP A 62 -6.42 10.23 -11.85
CA ASP A 62 -7.80 9.96 -11.41
C ASP A 62 -7.85 9.77 -9.89
N ASN A 63 -8.03 10.89 -9.20
CA ASN A 63 -8.00 10.93 -7.74
C ASN A 63 -9.02 9.99 -7.08
N HIS A 64 -10.16 9.71 -7.71
CA HIS A 64 -11.21 8.91 -7.09
C HIS A 64 -10.86 7.42 -7.08
N ILE A 65 -10.48 6.85 -8.22
CA ILE A 65 -10.05 5.45 -8.29
C ILE A 65 -8.75 5.26 -7.52
N ARG A 66 -7.80 6.21 -7.62
CA ARG A 66 -6.55 6.17 -6.84
C ARG A 66 -6.84 6.12 -5.33
N ASN A 67 -7.76 6.95 -4.84
CA ASN A 67 -8.15 6.94 -3.43
C ASN A 67 -8.78 5.60 -3.02
N ASP A 68 -9.67 5.04 -3.84
CA ASP A 68 -10.30 3.74 -3.55
C ASP A 68 -9.23 2.60 -3.56
N LEU A 69 -8.20 2.69 -4.43
CA LEU A 69 -7.06 1.74 -4.46
C LEU A 69 -6.13 1.89 -3.24
N VAL A 70 -5.89 3.14 -2.78
CA VAL A 70 -5.13 3.41 -1.55
C VAL A 70 -5.87 2.84 -0.34
N GLU A 71 -7.19 2.99 -0.29
CA GLU A 71 -8.02 2.38 0.75
C GLU A 71 -7.88 0.85 0.74
N LEU A 72 -7.95 0.22 -0.45
CA LEU A 72 -7.73 -1.22 -0.59
C LEU A 72 -6.34 -1.64 -0.07
N TYR A 73 -5.29 -0.89 -0.41
CA TYR A 73 -3.95 -1.11 0.12
C TYR A 73 -3.92 -1.07 1.65
N GLN A 74 -4.53 -0.05 2.26
CA GLN A 74 -4.58 0.09 3.71
C GLN A 74 -5.32 -1.07 4.38
N ILE A 75 -6.41 -1.56 3.79
CA ILE A 75 -7.16 -2.69 4.36
C ILE A 75 -6.35 -3.99 4.32
N MET A 76 -5.60 -4.21 3.23
CA MET A 76 -4.84 -5.44 3.00
C MET A 76 -3.50 -5.46 3.74
N PHE A 77 -2.74 -4.37 3.68
CA PHE A 77 -1.35 -4.30 4.17
C PHE A 77 -1.20 -3.41 5.40
N GLY A 78 -2.12 -2.48 5.63
CA GLY A 78 -2.07 -1.54 6.74
C GLY A 78 -1.17 -0.33 6.48
N LEU A 79 -0.91 0.41 7.56
CA LEU A 79 0.01 1.56 7.58
C LEU A 79 1.47 1.16 7.80
N SER A 80 1.69 -0.05 8.31
CA SER A 80 3.01 -0.62 8.57
C SER A 80 3.62 -1.21 7.31
N ARG A 81 4.94 -1.37 7.30
CA ARG A 81 5.65 -2.04 6.20
C ARG A 81 5.03 -3.43 5.94
N PRO A 82 4.63 -3.75 4.70
CA PRO A 82 4.10 -5.06 4.36
C PRO A 82 5.04 -6.20 4.76
N ASN A 83 4.51 -7.22 5.45
CA ASN A 83 5.30 -8.39 5.89
C ASN A 83 5.87 -9.22 4.73
N CYS A 84 5.36 -9.03 3.51
CA CYS A 84 5.84 -9.70 2.31
C CYS A 84 7.12 -9.08 1.73
N LEU A 85 7.59 -7.95 2.27
CA LEU A 85 8.86 -7.34 1.90
C LEU A 85 9.96 -7.78 2.87
N PRO A 86 11.21 -7.98 2.40
CA PRO A 86 12.33 -8.27 3.29
C PRO A 86 12.50 -7.15 4.32
N PRO A 87 13.04 -7.43 5.52
CA PRO A 87 13.29 -6.41 6.53
C PRO A 87 14.27 -5.35 5.98
N ALA A 88 14.12 -4.10 6.44
CA ALA A 88 14.90 -2.95 5.97
C ALA A 88 16.42 -3.17 6.01
N ASN A 89 16.89 -4.00 6.95
CA ASN A 89 18.30 -4.26 7.18
C ASN A 89 18.95 -5.20 6.16
N GLU A 90 18.16 -5.89 5.31
CA GLU A 90 18.65 -6.89 4.35
C GLU A 90 18.43 -6.48 2.88
N MET A 91 17.96 -5.25 2.64
CA MET A 91 17.67 -4.75 1.30
C MET A 91 18.93 -4.22 0.62
N ASN A 92 19.32 -4.82 -0.51
CA ASN A 92 20.24 -4.17 -1.44
C ASN A 92 19.55 -2.93 -2.02
N ASP A 93 20.14 -1.79 -1.68
CA ASP A 93 19.52 -0.48 -1.55
C ASP A 93 19.15 0.23 -2.87
N SER A 94 19.37 -0.38 -4.04
CA SER A 94 19.23 0.33 -5.32
C SER A 94 17.93 0.05 -6.09
N ILE A 95 17.37 -1.16 -6.01
CA ILE A 95 16.18 -1.51 -6.82
C ILE A 95 14.88 -1.05 -6.15
N VAL A 96 14.83 -1.09 -4.82
CA VAL A 96 13.59 -0.82 -4.08
C VAL A 96 13.56 0.59 -3.48
N LYS A 97 14.70 1.28 -3.32
CA LYS A 97 14.69 2.73 -3.01
C LYS A 97 14.08 3.53 -4.15
N ASP A 98 14.50 3.28 -5.39
CA ASP A 98 13.93 3.97 -6.55
C ASP A 98 12.40 3.76 -6.65
N GLU A 99 11.89 2.57 -6.33
CA GLU A 99 10.44 2.30 -6.33
C GLU A 99 9.70 2.84 -5.08
N LEU A 100 10.32 2.83 -3.90
CA LEU A 100 9.72 3.37 -2.67
C LEU A 100 9.75 4.90 -2.61
N ASP A 101 10.75 5.53 -3.21
CA ASP A 101 10.89 6.99 -3.30
C ASP A 101 9.90 7.55 -4.35
N ASP A 102 9.69 6.86 -5.49
CA ASP A 102 8.60 7.16 -6.44
C ASP A 102 7.20 7.07 -5.79
N VAL A 103 7.02 6.08 -4.90
CA VAL A 103 5.78 5.87 -4.14
C VAL A 103 5.59 6.93 -3.06
N SER A 104 6.67 7.32 -2.36
CA SER A 104 6.66 8.44 -1.42
C SER A 104 6.16 9.71 -2.11
N ASP A 105 6.72 10.05 -3.27
CA ASP A 105 6.37 11.24 -4.05
C ASP A 105 4.92 11.20 -4.56
N THR A 106 4.41 10.03 -4.96
CA THR A 106 3.01 9.83 -5.35
C THR A 106 2.04 9.92 -4.16
N ILE A 107 2.50 9.55 -2.95
CA ILE A 107 1.75 9.69 -1.70
C ILE A 107 1.71 11.16 -1.23
N VAL A 108 2.65 12.02 -1.63
CA VAL A 108 2.67 13.44 -1.22
C VAL A 108 1.55 14.26 -1.90
N ASP A 109 1.03 13.84 -3.04
CA ASP A 109 -0.13 14.45 -3.74
C ASP A 109 -1.50 14.04 -3.15
N ILE A 110 -1.51 13.37 -2.00
CA ILE A 110 -2.71 13.21 -1.18
C ILE A 110 -2.98 14.58 -0.52
N ASP A 111 -4.25 14.98 -0.44
CA ASP A 111 -4.66 16.16 0.33
C ASP A 111 -3.92 16.20 1.69
N PRO A 112 -3.19 17.29 2.03
CA PRO A 112 -2.43 17.41 3.27
C PRO A 112 -3.25 17.08 4.54
N GLU A 113 -4.57 17.31 4.50
CA GLU A 113 -5.47 16.96 5.60
C GLU A 113 -5.67 15.45 5.76
N ARG A 114 -5.62 14.67 4.67
CA ARG A 114 -5.69 13.19 4.72
C ARG A 114 -4.32 12.52 4.96
N LEU A 115 -3.23 13.21 4.62
CA LEU A 115 -1.84 12.86 5.00
C LEU A 115 -1.57 13.02 6.50
N SER A 116 -2.40 13.77 7.24
CA SER A 116 -2.28 13.94 8.69
C SER A 116 -2.31 12.58 9.43
N TYR A 117 -3.15 11.64 8.98
CA TYR A 117 -3.21 10.29 9.54
C TYR A 117 -1.95 9.46 9.25
N PHE A 118 -1.39 9.59 8.05
CA PHE A 118 -0.16 8.88 7.66
C PHE A 118 1.09 9.42 8.36
N ARG A 119 1.20 10.75 8.52
CA ARG A 119 2.30 11.35 9.28
C ARG A 119 2.20 11.06 10.77
N LEU A 120 1.00 11.04 11.36
CA LEU A 120 0.83 10.70 12.78
C LEU A 120 1.20 9.25 13.09
N ALA A 121 0.89 8.30 12.21
CA ALA A 121 1.27 6.90 12.40
C ALA A 121 2.80 6.70 12.28
N ARG A 122 3.44 7.32 11.27
CA ARG A 122 4.89 7.27 11.08
C ARG A 122 5.62 7.97 12.24
N TYR A 123 5.13 9.13 12.68
CA TYR A 123 5.70 9.86 13.82
C TYR A 123 5.51 9.14 15.16
N ALA A 124 4.41 8.42 15.36
CA ALA A 124 4.18 7.62 16.56
C ALA A 124 5.11 6.40 16.66
N ASP A 125 5.41 5.76 15.53
CA ASP A 125 6.33 4.62 15.50
C ASP A 125 7.80 5.07 15.57
N ASP A 126 8.15 6.17 14.92
CA ASP A 126 9.49 6.77 14.98
C ASP A 126 9.81 7.34 16.37
N THR A 127 8.82 7.93 17.07
CA THR A 127 9.00 8.39 18.46
C THR A 127 9.13 7.24 19.45
N LYS A 128 8.42 6.13 19.26
CA LYS A 128 8.61 4.90 20.07
C LYS A 128 9.97 4.25 19.81
N ALA A 129 10.40 4.19 18.55
CA ALA A 129 11.71 3.67 18.19
C ALA A 129 12.85 4.55 18.74
N ALA A 130 12.71 5.87 18.65
CA ALA A 130 13.66 6.83 19.21
C ALA A 130 13.70 6.79 20.76
N ALA A 131 12.53 6.68 21.42
CA ALA A 131 12.44 6.57 22.87
C ALA A 131 13.09 5.28 23.39
N ASN A 132 12.87 4.14 22.72
CA ASN A 132 13.51 2.89 23.07
C ASN A 132 15.04 2.91 22.87
N LYS A 133 15.51 3.60 21.81
CA LYS A 133 16.94 3.78 21.52
C LYS A 133 17.63 4.71 22.52
N LEU A 134 16.95 5.72 23.02
CA LEU A 134 17.43 6.57 24.11
C LEU A 134 17.45 5.80 25.44
N ALA A 135 16.40 5.04 25.74
CA ALA A 135 16.34 4.21 26.95
C ALA A 135 17.42 3.11 27.00
N SER A 136 17.87 2.60 25.84
CA SER A 136 18.96 1.62 25.75
C SER A 136 20.37 2.24 25.81
N THR A 137 20.49 3.55 25.65
CA THR A 137 21.79 4.27 25.65
C THR A 137 22.14 4.82 27.05
N ILE A 138 21.18 4.87 27.98
CA ILE A 138 21.33 5.41 29.34
C ILE A 138 21.58 4.29 30.39
N LYS A 139 21.89 3.06 29.96
CA LYS A 139 22.38 1.98 30.84
C LYS A 139 23.84 1.69 30.56
#